data_AF-A0A7K1GE01-F1
#
_entry.id   AF-A0A7K1GE01-F1
#
_cell.length_a   1.000
_cell.length_b   1.000
_cell.length_c   1.000
_cell.angle_alpha   90.00
_cell.angle_beta   90.00
_cell.angle_gamma   90.00
#
_symmetry.space_group_name_H-M   'P 1'
#
loop_
_entity.id
_entity.type
_entity.pdbx_description
1 polymer ?
#
loop_
_entity_poly.entity_id
_entity_poly.type
_entity_poly.pdbx_seq_one_letter_code
_entity_poly.pdbx_strand_id
1 'polypeptide(L)'
;MTKFNKILSLLILISMIVSCGKDKEANFTLKGSIKGLKKGVVYLQKDGDSIIIDLDSMTIAGQPEFTLHTNIDEPILLYLKLFKNDGEEHYIPFFADKGVTTIKTSLNKFNYDAEINGSKQQDLLNEYTKVMSKFNDQNLSLIEANFLAQKENDSIAVDSLNKVSETLMKRKYSYTIQFALNHKDNMIAPYLALYEIPSANPIYIDSVYNGLTEDIKQSFYGKKLEEVIANRSSDE
;
A
#
# COMPACT_ATOMS: atom_id res chain seq x y z
N MET A 1 -8.77 18.66 63.75
CA MET A 1 -8.10 18.01 62.60
C MET A 1 -9.06 17.44 61.54
N THR A 2 -10.37 17.72 61.56
CA THR A 2 -11.34 17.13 60.62
C THR A 2 -11.73 18.02 59.43
N LYS A 3 -11.52 19.35 59.50
CA LYS A 3 -11.79 20.28 58.39
C LYS A 3 -10.70 20.29 57.33
N PHE A 4 -9.44 20.09 57.71
CA PHE A 4 -8.29 20.11 56.78
C PHE A 4 -8.28 18.90 55.83
N ASN A 5 -8.70 17.72 56.33
CA ASN A 5 -8.81 16.49 55.53
C ASN A 5 -9.98 16.55 54.52
N LYS A 6 -11.03 17.35 54.79
CA LYS A 6 -12.12 17.56 53.82
C LYS A 6 -11.71 18.50 52.67
N ILE A 7 -10.87 19.50 52.95
CA ILE A 7 -10.35 20.42 51.92
C ILE A 7 -9.31 19.72 51.04
N LEU A 8 -8.45 18.87 51.63
CA LEU A 8 -7.47 18.08 50.89
C LEU A 8 -8.14 17.00 50.02
N SER A 9 -9.22 16.38 50.51
CA SER A 9 -10.02 15.42 49.74
C SER A 9 -10.77 16.09 48.57
N LEU A 10 -11.15 17.36 48.70
CA LEU A 10 -11.82 18.12 47.64
C LEU A 10 -10.84 18.60 46.54
N LEU A 11 -9.58 18.90 46.90
CA LEU A 11 -8.53 19.29 45.93
C LEU A 11 -8.08 18.12 45.05
N ILE A 12 -8.05 16.89 45.59
CA ILE A 12 -7.68 15.68 44.84
C ILE A 12 -8.77 15.31 43.81
N LEU A 13 -10.04 15.61 44.10
CA LEU A 13 -11.15 15.35 43.19
C LEU A 13 -11.20 16.33 42.01
N ILE A 14 -10.68 17.55 42.17
CA ILE A 14 -10.59 18.57 41.12
C ILE A 14 -9.40 18.32 40.16
N SER A 15 -8.39 17.58 40.60
CA SER A 15 -7.26 17.19 39.73
C SER A 15 -7.61 16.12 38.68
N MET A 16 -8.77 15.46 38.80
CA MET A 16 -9.19 14.42 37.83
C MET A 16 -9.95 14.95 36.62
N ILE A 17 -10.22 16.27 36.55
CA ILE A 17 -11.02 16.86 35.46
C ILE A 17 -10.15 17.50 34.35
N VAL A 18 -8.81 17.38 34.42
CA VAL A 18 -7.89 17.80 33.36
C VAL A 18 -7.23 16.57 32.73
N SER A 19 -8.05 15.63 32.28
CA SER A 19 -7.68 14.70 31.22
C SER A 19 -8.74 14.76 30.11
N CYS A 20 -9.09 15.98 29.69
CA CYS A 20 -9.45 16.19 28.30
C CYS A 20 -8.15 16.10 27.52
N GLY A 21 -7.84 14.90 27.01
CA GLY A 21 -6.83 14.74 25.98
C GLY A 21 -7.17 15.74 24.88
N LYS A 22 -6.25 16.68 24.63
CA LYS A 22 -6.27 17.42 23.37
C LYS A 22 -6.16 16.33 22.31
N ASP A 23 -7.24 16.09 21.57
CA ASP A 23 -7.19 15.33 20.33
C ASP A 23 -6.04 15.93 19.54
N LYS A 24 -4.91 15.22 19.47
CA LYS A 24 -3.86 15.59 18.52
C LYS A 24 -4.53 15.40 17.17
N GLU A 25 -4.85 16.50 16.50
CA GLU A 25 -5.38 16.47 15.14
C GLU A 25 -4.51 15.49 14.34
N ALA A 26 -5.15 14.44 13.82
CA ALA A 26 -4.47 13.40 13.08
C ALA A 26 -3.78 14.03 11.86
N ASN A 27 -2.51 13.67 11.63
CA ASN A 27 -1.74 14.26 10.53
C ASN A 27 -2.11 13.69 9.15
N PHE A 28 -2.94 12.64 9.11
CA PHE A 28 -3.50 12.04 7.90
C PHE A 28 -5.03 11.91 8.00
N THR A 29 -5.70 12.18 6.88
CA THR A 29 -7.13 12.01 6.71
C THR A 29 -7.44 11.30 5.39
N LEU A 30 -8.13 10.17 5.45
CA LEU A 30 -8.74 9.51 4.29
C LEU A 30 -10.20 9.95 4.19
N LYS A 31 -10.56 10.61 3.08
CA LYS A 31 -11.95 10.87 2.70
C LYS A 31 -12.35 9.88 1.62
N GLY A 32 -13.55 9.32 1.69
CA GLY A 32 -13.99 8.47 0.60
C GLY A 32 -15.48 8.33 0.42
N SER A 33 -15.86 7.81 -0.73
CA SER A 33 -17.24 7.50 -1.08
C SER A 33 -17.34 6.20 -1.87
N ILE A 34 -18.38 5.41 -1.56
CA ILE A 34 -18.62 4.11 -2.19
C ILE A 34 -20.02 4.15 -2.81
N LYS A 35 -20.07 4.35 -4.13
CA LYS A 35 -21.34 4.46 -4.85
C LYS A 35 -22.13 3.16 -4.72
N GLY A 36 -23.37 3.27 -4.26
CA GLY A 36 -24.29 2.14 -4.10
C GLY A 36 -24.22 1.43 -2.75
N LEU A 37 -23.29 1.80 -1.86
CA LEU A 37 -23.23 1.24 -0.51
C LEU A 37 -24.25 1.91 0.41
N LYS A 38 -25.15 1.10 1.00
CA LYS A 38 -26.15 1.57 1.98
C LYS A 38 -25.72 1.28 3.42
N LYS A 39 -25.12 0.11 3.65
CA LYS A 39 -24.67 -0.36 4.96
C LYS A 39 -23.37 -1.15 4.80
N GLY A 40 -22.43 -0.94 5.71
CA GLY A 40 -21.17 -1.65 5.77
C GLY A 40 -20.27 -1.05 6.83
N VAL A 41 -19.09 -1.62 7.03
CA VAL A 41 -18.03 -1.00 7.85
C VAL A 41 -16.81 -0.82 6.98
N VAL A 42 -16.25 0.39 6.98
CA VAL A 42 -14.96 0.66 6.35
C VAL A 42 -13.87 0.70 7.41
N TYR A 43 -12.70 0.19 7.05
CA TYR A 43 -11.52 0.18 7.90
C TYR A 43 -10.36 0.82 7.14
N LEU A 44 -9.58 1.63 7.85
CA LEU A 44 -8.26 2.06 7.43
C LEU A 44 -7.26 1.11 8.08
N GLN A 45 -6.49 0.39 7.28
CA GLN A 45 -5.61 -0.66 7.77
C GLN A 45 -4.18 -0.48 7.26
N LYS A 46 -3.24 -1.12 7.96
CA LYS A 46 -1.87 -1.33 7.50
C LYS A 46 -1.42 -2.76 7.74
N ASP A 47 -0.42 -3.20 7.00
CA ASP A 47 0.30 -4.42 7.33
C ASP A 47 1.12 -4.22 8.61
N GLY A 48 0.97 -5.12 9.57
CA GLY A 48 1.91 -5.33 10.66
C GLY A 48 2.85 -6.50 10.36
N ASP A 49 3.71 -6.84 11.31
CA ASP A 49 4.73 -7.89 11.10
C ASP A 49 4.14 -9.29 10.89
N SER A 50 2.95 -9.56 11.44
CA SER A 50 2.29 -10.88 11.30
C SER A 50 0.76 -10.79 11.19
N ILE A 51 0.19 -9.61 11.38
CA ILE A 51 -1.25 -9.38 11.34
C ILE A 51 -1.55 -8.03 10.69
N ILE A 52 -2.74 -7.91 10.11
CA ILE A 52 -3.30 -6.64 9.67
C ILE A 52 -3.69 -5.83 10.91
N ILE A 53 -3.37 -4.53 10.91
CA ILE A 53 -3.67 -3.61 12.00
C ILE A 53 -4.74 -2.61 11.54
N ASP A 54 -5.85 -2.56 12.26
CA ASP A 54 -6.89 -1.54 12.09
C ASP A 54 -6.41 -0.22 12.72
N LEU A 55 -6.28 0.81 11.91
CA LEU A 55 -5.88 2.15 12.34
C LEU A 55 -7.08 3.02 12.71
N ASP A 56 -8.17 2.86 11.96
CA ASP A 56 -9.45 3.53 12.20
C ASP A 56 -10.59 2.78 11.49
N SER A 57 -11.83 3.04 11.87
CA SER A 57 -12.99 2.45 11.23
C SER A 57 -14.22 3.36 11.31
N MET A 58 -15.16 3.17 10.38
CA MET A 58 -16.43 3.88 10.39
C MET A 58 -17.55 2.96 9.91
N THR A 59 -18.67 2.97 10.64
CA THR A 59 -19.90 2.30 10.19
C THR A 59 -20.64 3.20 9.19
N ILE A 60 -20.93 2.66 8.01
CA ILE A 60 -21.76 3.30 6.98
C ILE A 60 -23.22 2.88 7.19
N ALA A 61 -24.10 3.87 7.34
CA ALA A 61 -25.54 3.71 7.58
C ALA A 61 -26.35 4.76 6.80
N GLY A 62 -26.20 4.77 5.47
CA GLY A 62 -26.94 5.64 4.56
C GLY A 62 -26.23 6.94 4.18
N GLN A 63 -25.15 7.33 4.85
CA GLN A 63 -24.31 8.44 4.42
C GLN A 63 -23.47 8.08 3.16
N PRO A 64 -23.30 9.01 2.21
CA PRO A 64 -22.58 8.75 0.96
C PRO A 64 -21.05 8.77 1.12
N GLU A 65 -20.56 9.41 2.18
CA GLU A 65 -19.15 9.69 2.42
C GLU A 65 -18.73 9.18 3.80
N PHE A 66 -17.46 8.82 3.92
CA PHE A 66 -16.80 8.47 5.18
C PHE A 66 -15.49 9.24 5.32
N THR A 67 -15.04 9.39 6.56
CA THR A 67 -13.73 9.98 6.87
C THR A 67 -13.06 9.13 7.93
N LEU A 68 -11.79 8.79 7.70
CA LEU A 68 -10.96 8.02 8.60
C LEU A 68 -9.66 8.79 8.85
N HIS A 69 -9.08 8.60 10.03
CA HIS A 69 -7.95 9.38 10.51
C HIS A 69 -6.84 8.48 11.06
N THR A 70 -5.59 8.87 10.84
CA THR A 70 -4.47 8.24 11.55
C THR A 70 -3.28 9.17 11.62
N ASN A 71 -2.26 8.80 12.38
CA ASN A 71 -0.97 9.47 12.36
C ASN A 71 0.03 8.62 11.61
N ILE A 72 0.70 9.25 10.64
CA ILE A 72 1.70 8.64 9.77
C ILE A 72 3.00 9.42 9.94
N ASP A 73 4.11 8.73 10.19
CA ASP A 73 5.41 9.37 10.37
C ASP A 73 6.09 9.69 9.02
N GLU A 74 5.94 8.77 8.06
CA GLU A 74 6.49 8.83 6.70
C GLU A 74 5.57 8.14 5.68
N PRO A 75 5.70 8.41 4.37
CA PRO A 75 4.86 7.78 3.36
C PRO A 75 4.82 6.25 3.45
N ILE A 76 3.62 5.66 3.47
CA ILE A 76 3.43 4.21 3.66
C ILE A 76 2.20 3.70 2.90
N LEU A 77 2.23 2.44 2.47
CA LEU A 77 1.07 1.76 1.91
C LEU A 77 0.04 1.46 3.01
N LEU A 78 -1.17 1.97 2.82
CA LEU A 78 -2.35 1.68 3.64
C LEU A 78 -3.43 1.02 2.80
N TYR A 79 -4.43 0.46 3.47
CA TYR A 79 -5.55 -0.23 2.84
C TYR A 79 -6.86 0.36 3.30
N LEU A 80 -7.74 0.65 2.36
CA LEU A 80 -9.16 0.86 2.63
C LEU A 80 -9.87 -0.49 2.48
N LYS A 81 -10.35 -1.07 3.57
CA LYS A 81 -11.13 -2.31 3.56
C LYS A 81 -12.62 -2.02 3.72
N LEU A 82 -13.45 -2.73 2.96
CA LEU A 82 -14.90 -2.75 3.11
C LEU A 82 -15.35 -4.11 3.65
N PHE A 83 -16.02 -4.12 4.80
CA PHE A 83 -16.69 -5.28 5.34
C PHE A 83 -18.21 -5.18 5.11
N LYS A 84 -18.75 -6.13 4.32
CA LYS A 84 -20.19 -6.24 4.01
C LYS A 84 -20.79 -7.63 4.24
N ASN A 85 -20.09 -8.49 4.99
CA ASN A 85 -20.54 -9.82 5.40
C ASN A 85 -20.99 -10.73 4.24
N ASP A 86 -20.25 -10.71 3.12
CA ASP A 86 -20.48 -11.54 1.94
C ASP A 86 -19.44 -12.66 1.77
N GLY A 87 -18.47 -12.75 2.69
CA GLY A 87 -17.41 -13.76 2.66
C GLY A 87 -16.25 -13.43 1.71
N GLU A 88 -16.27 -12.26 1.06
CA GLU A 88 -15.21 -11.81 0.17
C GLU A 88 -14.38 -10.68 0.81
N GLU A 89 -13.11 -10.59 0.39
CA GLU A 89 -12.24 -9.49 0.80
C GLU A 89 -12.31 -8.34 -0.21
N HIS A 90 -12.72 -7.17 0.30
CA HIS A 90 -12.80 -5.94 -0.47
C HIS A 90 -11.79 -4.96 0.09
N TYR A 91 -10.68 -4.75 -0.61
CA TYR A 91 -9.65 -3.79 -0.19
C TYR A 91 -9.07 -3.03 -1.37
N ILE A 92 -8.69 -1.77 -1.12
CA ILE A 92 -8.01 -0.89 -2.05
C ILE A 92 -6.69 -0.46 -1.40
N PRO A 93 -5.53 -0.93 -1.89
CA PRO A 93 -4.23 -0.43 -1.44
C PRO A 93 -4.00 0.98 -1.98
N PHE A 94 -3.38 1.84 -1.17
CA PHE A 94 -3.00 3.19 -1.59
C PHE A 94 -1.81 3.71 -0.79
N PHE A 95 -0.97 4.53 -1.42
CA PHE A 95 0.16 5.18 -0.79
C PHE A 95 -0.30 6.43 -0.04
N ALA A 96 -0.25 6.39 1.28
CA ALA A 96 -0.60 7.50 2.15
C ALA A 96 0.63 8.34 2.50
N ASP A 97 0.43 9.65 2.68
CA ASP A 97 1.37 10.60 3.26
C ASP A 97 0.57 11.63 4.07
N LYS A 98 1.22 12.41 4.93
CA LYS A 98 0.59 13.46 5.73
C LYS A 98 -0.28 14.37 4.84
N GLY A 99 -1.48 14.69 5.33
CA GLY A 99 -2.48 15.46 4.58
C GLY A 99 -3.73 14.65 4.28
N VAL A 100 -4.29 14.85 3.09
CA VAL A 100 -5.61 14.31 2.71
C VAL A 100 -5.49 13.42 1.48
N THR A 101 -5.95 12.18 1.60
CA THR A 101 -6.19 11.28 0.47
C THR A 101 -7.69 11.15 0.24
N THR A 102 -8.11 11.15 -1.02
CA THR A 102 -9.49 10.91 -1.43
C THR A 102 -9.61 9.63 -2.25
N ILE A 103 -10.52 8.73 -1.87
CA ILE A 103 -10.84 7.52 -2.63
C ILE A 103 -12.31 7.51 -3.02
N LYS A 104 -12.59 7.37 -4.32
CA LYS A 104 -13.95 7.15 -4.85
C LYS A 104 -14.00 5.79 -5.53
N THR A 105 -15.01 4.99 -5.23
CA THR A 105 -15.19 3.67 -5.85
C THR A 105 -16.67 3.29 -5.95
N SER A 106 -16.97 2.14 -6.55
CA SER A 106 -18.32 1.58 -6.65
C SER A 106 -18.43 0.26 -5.89
N LEU A 107 -19.60 -0.02 -5.32
CA LEU A 107 -19.82 -1.27 -4.59
C LEU A 107 -19.61 -2.52 -5.46
N ASN A 108 -19.99 -2.45 -6.74
CA ASN A 108 -19.95 -3.60 -7.66
C ASN A 108 -18.53 -3.95 -8.12
N LYS A 109 -17.60 -3.00 -8.06
CA LYS A 109 -16.22 -3.15 -8.53
C LYS A 109 -15.26 -2.47 -7.55
N PHE A 110 -15.47 -2.71 -6.26
CA PHE A 110 -14.79 -1.99 -5.18
C PHE A 110 -13.27 -1.93 -5.38
N ASN A 111 -12.66 -3.08 -5.67
CA ASN A 111 -11.21 -3.23 -5.83
C ASN A 111 -10.67 -2.61 -7.13
N TYR A 112 -11.52 -2.34 -8.14
CA TYR A 112 -11.09 -2.02 -9.51
C TYR A 112 -11.52 -0.64 -10.03
N ASP A 113 -12.63 -0.09 -9.54
CA ASP A 113 -13.15 1.23 -9.94
C ASP A 113 -12.57 2.38 -9.09
N ALA A 114 -11.54 2.11 -8.30
CA ALA A 114 -11.00 3.08 -7.35
C ALA A 114 -10.26 4.23 -8.05
N GLU A 115 -10.78 5.44 -7.88
CA GLU A 115 -10.09 6.69 -8.19
C GLU A 115 -9.44 7.24 -6.92
N ILE A 116 -8.10 7.30 -6.91
CA ILE A 116 -7.32 7.70 -5.74
C ILE A 116 -6.58 9.00 -6.08
N ASN A 117 -6.82 10.04 -5.30
CA ASN A 117 -6.08 11.30 -5.34
C ASN A 117 -5.46 11.54 -3.97
N GLY A 118 -4.15 11.70 -3.88
CA GLY A 118 -3.49 11.80 -2.57
C GLY A 118 -2.05 12.26 -2.66
N SER A 119 -1.15 11.41 -2.19
CA SER A 119 0.27 11.71 -2.08
C SER A 119 1.00 11.71 -3.42
N LYS A 120 2.18 12.34 -3.48
CA LYS A 120 3.06 12.25 -4.66
C LYS A 120 3.46 10.81 -4.98
N GLN A 121 3.60 9.98 -3.94
CA GLN A 121 3.90 8.55 -4.04
C GLN A 121 2.75 7.81 -4.74
N GLN A 122 1.50 8.17 -4.42
CA GLN A 122 0.34 7.63 -5.11
C GLN A 122 0.29 8.04 -6.59
N ASP A 123 0.63 9.28 -6.91
CA ASP A 123 0.69 9.74 -8.31
C ASP A 123 1.72 8.94 -9.12
N LEU A 124 2.91 8.71 -8.55
CA LEU A 124 3.95 7.88 -9.16
C LEU A 124 3.53 6.41 -9.27
N LEU A 125 2.84 5.87 -8.26
CA LEU A 125 2.28 4.52 -8.32
C LEU A 125 1.21 4.41 -9.41
N ASN A 126 0.36 5.42 -9.59
CA ASN A 126 -0.64 5.47 -10.66
C ASN A 126 0.03 5.49 -12.05
N GLU A 127 1.10 6.27 -12.22
CA GLU A 127 1.88 6.29 -13.46
C GLU A 127 2.50 4.93 -13.76
N TYR A 128 3.18 4.35 -12.77
CA TYR A 128 3.80 3.03 -12.88
C TYR A 128 2.78 1.94 -13.22
N THR A 129 1.68 1.85 -12.47
CA THR A 129 0.65 0.83 -12.66
C THR A 129 -0.05 0.93 -14.01
N LYS A 130 -0.23 2.15 -14.55
CA LYS A 130 -0.74 2.36 -15.91
C LYS A 130 0.16 1.78 -16.99
N VAL A 131 1.47 1.71 -16.77
CA VAL A 131 2.39 1.01 -17.68
C VAL A 131 2.36 -0.49 -17.42
N MET A 132 2.32 -0.91 -16.15
CA MET A 132 2.24 -2.33 -15.78
C MET A 132 0.98 -3.03 -16.31
N SER A 133 -0.15 -2.33 -16.43
CA SER A 133 -1.37 -2.92 -17.00
C SER A 133 -1.15 -3.44 -18.43
N LYS A 134 -0.34 -2.75 -19.25
CA LYS A 134 0.00 -3.21 -20.60
C LYS A 134 0.85 -4.48 -20.59
N PHE A 135 1.79 -4.59 -19.64
CA PHE A 135 2.56 -5.82 -19.46
C PHE A 135 1.66 -6.97 -19.00
N ASN A 136 0.69 -6.70 -18.12
CA ASN A 136 -0.27 -7.69 -17.66
C ASN A 136 -1.16 -8.18 -18.81
N ASP A 137 -1.66 -7.27 -19.66
CA ASP A 137 -2.47 -7.64 -20.84
C ASP A 137 -1.67 -8.54 -21.80
N GLN A 138 -0.41 -8.18 -22.08
CA GLN A 138 0.48 -8.99 -22.91
C GLN A 138 0.74 -10.36 -22.29
N ASN A 139 0.94 -10.42 -20.97
CA ASN A 139 1.14 -11.66 -20.27
C ASN A 139 -0.11 -12.57 -20.32
N LEU A 140 -1.31 -12.01 -20.18
CA LEU A 140 -2.56 -12.76 -20.32
C LEU A 140 -2.71 -13.34 -21.73
N SER A 141 -2.41 -12.57 -22.78
CA SER A 141 -2.41 -13.09 -24.16
C SER A 141 -1.40 -14.22 -24.37
N LEU A 142 -0.22 -14.13 -23.74
CA LEU A 142 0.78 -15.19 -23.82
C LEU A 142 0.35 -16.45 -23.08
N ILE A 143 -0.28 -16.31 -21.90
CA ILE A 143 -0.83 -17.44 -21.14
C ILE A 143 -1.90 -18.16 -21.97
N GLU A 144 -2.82 -17.42 -22.59
CA GLU A 144 -3.86 -17.98 -23.46
C GLU A 144 -3.24 -18.73 -24.64
N ALA A 145 -2.31 -18.10 -25.36
CA ALA A 145 -1.66 -18.72 -26.51
C ALA A 145 -0.88 -19.99 -26.12
N ASN A 146 -0.19 -19.97 -24.97
CA ASN A 146 0.57 -21.12 -24.48
C ASN A 146 -0.35 -22.28 -24.12
N PHE A 147 -1.48 -21.99 -23.45
CA PHE A 147 -2.50 -22.99 -23.14
C PHE A 147 -3.07 -23.66 -24.40
N LEU A 148 -3.35 -22.88 -25.44
CA LEU A 148 -3.84 -23.42 -26.73
C LEU A 148 -2.78 -24.30 -27.41
N ALA A 149 -1.52 -23.85 -27.47
CA ALA A 149 -0.43 -24.63 -28.07
C ALA A 149 -0.19 -25.96 -27.33
N GLN A 150 -0.26 -25.96 -25.99
CA GLN A 150 -0.17 -27.17 -25.19
C GLN A 150 -1.31 -28.16 -25.49
N LYS A 151 -2.54 -27.64 -25.62
CA LYS A 151 -3.72 -28.46 -25.98
C LYS A 151 -3.56 -29.13 -27.35
N GLU A 152 -2.87 -28.47 -28.27
CA GLU A 152 -2.58 -28.99 -29.62
C GLU A 152 -1.30 -29.87 -29.67
N ASN A 153 -0.57 -29.99 -28.57
CA ASN A 153 0.75 -30.64 -28.49
C ASN A 153 1.80 -30.02 -29.42
N ASP A 154 1.68 -28.72 -29.73
CA ASP A 154 2.66 -28.00 -30.54
C ASP A 154 3.85 -27.53 -29.68
N SER A 155 4.83 -28.43 -29.52
CA SER A 155 6.05 -28.14 -28.76
C SER A 155 6.87 -26.96 -29.32
N ILE A 156 6.85 -26.72 -30.63
CA ILE A 156 7.62 -25.62 -31.25
C ILE A 156 6.98 -24.28 -30.88
N ALA A 157 5.65 -24.19 -30.93
CA ALA A 157 4.92 -23.01 -30.51
C ALA A 157 5.11 -22.73 -29.01
N VAL A 158 5.05 -23.76 -28.17
CA VAL A 158 5.31 -23.64 -26.71
C VAL A 158 6.70 -23.06 -26.45
N ASP A 159 7.74 -23.61 -27.06
CA ASP A 159 9.12 -23.13 -26.89
C ASP A 159 9.30 -21.67 -27.34
N SER A 160 8.65 -21.30 -28.45
CA SER A 160 8.65 -19.92 -28.93
C SER A 160 7.96 -18.96 -27.97
N LEU A 161 6.77 -19.32 -27.48
CA LEU A 161 5.97 -18.52 -26.54
C LEU A 161 6.68 -18.35 -25.20
N ASN A 162 7.38 -19.37 -24.72
CA ASN A 162 8.19 -19.29 -23.51
C ASN A 162 9.30 -18.24 -23.63
N LYS A 163 10.02 -18.19 -24.76
CA LYS A 163 11.04 -17.16 -25.02
C LYS A 163 10.46 -15.74 -25.06
N VAL A 164 9.26 -15.59 -25.63
CA VAL A 164 8.56 -14.30 -25.65
C VAL A 164 8.14 -13.89 -24.23
N SER A 165 7.64 -14.83 -23.42
CA SER A 165 7.30 -14.60 -22.01
C SER A 165 8.52 -14.18 -21.18
N GLU A 166 9.66 -14.86 -21.33
CA GLU A 166 10.92 -14.47 -20.68
C GLU A 166 11.35 -13.05 -21.07
N THR A 167 11.22 -12.71 -22.36
CA THR A 167 11.56 -11.37 -22.86
C THR A 167 10.61 -10.31 -22.30
N LEU A 168 9.32 -10.62 -22.19
CA LEU A 168 8.33 -9.73 -21.59
C LEU A 168 8.66 -9.47 -20.11
N MET A 169 8.99 -10.52 -19.35
CA MET A 169 9.39 -10.41 -17.95
C MET A 169 10.64 -9.57 -17.76
N LYS A 170 11.68 -9.79 -18.57
CA LYS A 170 12.91 -8.97 -18.55
C LYS A 170 12.61 -7.50 -18.81
N ARG A 171 11.77 -7.20 -19.81
CA ARG A 171 11.35 -5.82 -20.12
C ARG A 171 10.54 -5.18 -19.00
N LYS A 172 9.64 -5.93 -18.36
CA LYS A 172 8.89 -5.46 -17.18
C LYS A 172 9.87 -5.06 -16.07
N TYR A 173 10.78 -5.95 -15.71
CA TYR A 173 11.77 -5.70 -14.66
C TYR A 173 12.70 -4.53 -15.01
N SER A 174 13.21 -4.45 -16.24
CA SER A 174 14.01 -3.30 -16.68
C SER A 174 13.27 -1.98 -16.53
N TYR A 175 11.98 -1.94 -16.86
CA TYR A 175 11.17 -0.75 -16.68
C TYR A 175 11.04 -0.39 -15.19
N THR A 176 10.71 -1.36 -14.34
CA THR A 176 10.58 -1.14 -12.88
C THR A 176 11.88 -0.65 -12.25
N ILE A 177 13.02 -1.24 -12.62
CA ILE A 177 14.35 -0.81 -12.17
C ILE A 177 14.62 0.64 -12.60
N GLN A 178 14.40 0.96 -13.88
CA GLN A 178 14.63 2.31 -14.39
C GLN A 178 13.72 3.34 -13.72
N PHE A 179 12.46 2.98 -13.48
CA PHE A 179 11.50 3.83 -12.77
C PHE A 179 11.99 4.12 -11.35
N ALA A 180 12.41 3.09 -10.60
CA ALA A 180 12.96 3.27 -9.26
C ALA A 180 14.23 4.15 -9.26
N LEU A 181 15.16 3.93 -10.20
CA LEU A 181 16.38 4.74 -10.33
C LEU A 181 16.09 6.23 -10.65
N ASN A 182 15.04 6.50 -11.41
CA ASN A 182 14.62 7.87 -11.76
C ASN A 182 13.90 8.59 -10.61
N HIS A 183 13.42 7.85 -9.61
CA HIS A 183 12.67 8.37 -8.45
C HIS A 183 13.35 8.03 -7.13
N LYS A 184 14.68 8.02 -7.13
CA LYS A 184 15.55 7.61 -6.00
C LYS A 184 15.39 8.43 -4.71
N ASP A 185 14.80 9.61 -4.81
CA ASP A 185 14.46 10.53 -3.71
C ASP A 185 13.01 10.36 -3.23
N ASN A 186 12.34 9.28 -3.66
CA ASN A 186 10.95 9.01 -3.34
C ASN A 186 10.75 7.59 -2.81
N MET A 187 9.80 7.44 -1.88
CA MET A 187 9.45 6.17 -1.24
C MET A 187 9.03 5.07 -2.23
N ILE A 188 8.57 5.45 -3.42
CA ILE A 188 8.20 4.52 -4.48
C ILE A 188 9.41 3.67 -4.92
N ALA A 189 10.64 4.21 -4.91
CA ALA A 189 11.81 3.49 -5.41
C ALA A 189 12.15 2.23 -4.59
N PRO A 190 12.36 2.31 -3.25
CA PRO A 190 12.60 1.10 -2.46
C PRO A 190 11.37 0.19 -2.40
N TYR A 191 10.15 0.74 -2.43
CA TYR A 191 8.93 -0.07 -2.49
C TYR A 191 8.89 -0.95 -3.75
N LEU A 192 9.12 -0.38 -4.93
CA LEU A 192 9.12 -1.13 -6.18
C LEU A 192 10.25 -2.18 -6.20
N ALA A 193 11.43 -1.82 -5.69
CA ALA A 193 12.55 -2.77 -5.61
C ALA A 193 12.24 -3.98 -4.72
N LEU A 194 11.55 -3.76 -3.60
CA LEU A 194 11.15 -4.81 -2.67
C LEU A 194 10.09 -5.75 -3.26
N TYR A 195 9.03 -5.18 -3.83
CA TYR A 195 7.79 -5.94 -4.06
C TYR A 195 7.54 -6.27 -5.53
N GLU A 196 8.08 -5.51 -6.48
CA GLU A 196 7.79 -5.69 -7.91
C GLU A 196 8.88 -6.46 -8.66
N ILE A 197 10.09 -6.50 -8.12
CA ILE A 197 11.24 -7.17 -8.72
C ILE A 197 12.01 -8.10 -7.75
N PRO A 198 11.33 -8.93 -6.93
CA PRO A 198 12.01 -9.78 -5.95
C PRO A 198 12.96 -10.81 -6.57
N SER A 199 12.72 -11.22 -7.82
CA SER A 199 13.55 -12.17 -8.58
C SER A 199 14.52 -11.50 -9.57
N ALA A 200 14.68 -10.17 -9.53
CA ALA A 200 15.66 -9.52 -10.39
C ALA A 200 17.09 -9.88 -9.96
N ASN A 201 18.04 -9.76 -10.90
CA ASN A 201 19.45 -9.97 -10.58
C ASN A 201 19.85 -9.01 -9.43
N PRO A 202 20.47 -9.53 -8.35
CA PRO A 202 20.85 -8.73 -7.17
C PRO A 202 21.60 -7.44 -7.50
N ILE A 203 22.46 -7.44 -8.53
CA ILE A 203 23.21 -6.26 -8.97
C ILE A 203 22.31 -5.06 -9.25
N TYR A 204 21.12 -5.28 -9.82
CA TYR A 204 20.17 -4.19 -10.09
C TYR A 204 19.46 -3.71 -8.84
N ILE A 205 19.19 -4.62 -7.89
CA ILE A 205 18.59 -4.26 -6.60
C ILE A 205 19.58 -3.39 -5.81
N ASP A 206 20.85 -3.79 -5.79
CA ASP A 206 21.93 -3.05 -5.13
C ASP A 206 22.12 -1.67 -5.79
N SER A 207 22.00 -1.60 -7.12
CA SER A 207 22.06 -0.34 -7.87
C SER A 207 20.93 0.61 -7.48
N VAL A 208 19.70 0.10 -7.34
CA VAL A 208 18.56 0.90 -6.87
C VAL A 208 18.83 1.40 -5.45
N TYR A 209 19.18 0.51 -4.52
CA TYR A 209 19.44 0.87 -3.12
C TYR A 209 20.55 1.91 -2.98
N ASN A 210 21.68 1.71 -3.67
CA ASN A 210 22.82 2.63 -3.62
C ASN A 210 22.48 4.01 -4.21
N GLY A 211 21.56 4.06 -5.18
CA GLY A 211 21.06 5.29 -5.76
C GLY A 211 20.15 6.10 -4.85
N LEU A 212 19.52 5.48 -3.84
CA LEU A 212 18.59 6.14 -2.92
C LEU A 212 19.27 7.28 -2.16
N THR A 213 18.51 8.33 -1.89
CA THR A 213 18.93 9.40 -0.98
C THR A 213 18.95 8.90 0.47
N GLU A 214 19.71 9.57 1.34
CA GLU A 214 19.94 9.10 2.70
C GLU A 214 18.64 9.04 3.52
N ASP A 215 17.77 10.03 3.37
CA ASP A 215 16.44 10.03 4.00
C ASP A 215 15.58 8.84 3.55
N ILE A 216 15.64 8.46 2.27
CA ILE A 216 14.92 7.30 1.75
C ILE A 216 15.55 5.99 2.22
N LYS A 217 16.88 5.90 2.36
CA LYS A 217 17.53 4.73 2.97
C LYS A 217 17.10 4.52 4.42
N GLN A 218 16.97 5.61 5.18
CA GLN A 218 16.57 5.57 6.59
C GLN A 218 15.05 5.34 6.80
N SER A 219 14.26 5.35 5.73
CA SER A 219 12.82 5.07 5.78
C SER A 219 12.52 3.59 5.99
N PHE A 220 11.26 3.26 6.30
CA PHE A 220 10.77 1.88 6.45
C PHE A 220 11.10 0.99 5.25
N TYR A 221 10.76 1.43 4.02
CA TYR A 221 11.04 0.62 2.84
C TYR A 221 12.53 0.61 2.49
N GLY A 222 13.27 1.70 2.76
CA GLY A 222 14.72 1.73 2.60
C GLY A 222 15.42 0.69 3.47
N LYS A 223 15.09 0.66 4.76
CA LYS A 223 15.61 -0.31 5.74
C LYS A 223 15.24 -1.75 5.39
N LYS A 224 13.98 -1.99 5.00
CA LYS A 224 13.57 -3.33 4.54
C LYS A 224 14.35 -3.78 3.32
N LEU A 225 14.64 -2.88 2.38
CA LEU A 225 15.43 -3.22 1.20
C LEU A 225 16.89 -3.53 1.58
N GLU A 226 17.47 -2.76 2.50
CA GLU A 226 18.79 -3.03 3.07
C GLU A 226 18.86 -4.41 3.73
N GLU A 227 17.86 -4.77 4.55
CA GLU A 227 17.76 -6.09 5.19
C GLU A 227 17.71 -7.21 4.16
N VAL A 228 16.91 -7.05 3.10
CA VAL A 228 16.84 -8.04 2.00
C VAL A 228 18.19 -8.18 1.30
N ILE A 229 18.94 -7.09 1.08
CA ILE A 229 20.28 -7.12 0.48
C ILE A 229 21.28 -7.81 1.42
N ALA A 230 21.26 -7.48 2.71
CA ALA A 230 22.15 -8.06 3.70
C ALA A 230 21.95 -9.57 3.87
N ASN A 231 20.69 -10.03 3.92
CA ASN A 231 20.37 -11.45 4.10
C ASN A 231 20.75 -12.32 2.89
N ARG A 232 20.84 -11.76 1.68
CA ARG A 232 21.41 -12.51 0.53
C ARG A 232 22.86 -12.89 0.76
N SER A 233 23.61 -12.02 1.42
CA SER A 233 25.04 -12.20 1.67
C SER A 233 25.34 -13.20 2.79
N SER A 234 24.34 -13.57 3.59
CA SER A 234 24.47 -14.57 4.67
C SER A 234 24.11 -16.00 4.25
N ASP A 235 23.47 -16.16 3.09
CA ASP A 235 23.10 -17.46 2.52
C ASP A 235 24.15 -17.99 1.51
N GLU A 236 25.23 -17.23 1.27
CA GLU A 236 26.46 -17.64 0.56
C GLU A 236 27.57 -18.05 1.54
#